data_AF-A0AAD8VZS6-F1
#
_entry.id   AF-A0AAD8VZS6-F1
#
_cell.length_a   1.000
_cell.length_b   1.000
_cell.length_c   1.000
_cell.angle_alpha   90.00
_cell.angle_beta   90.00
_cell.angle_gamma   90.00
#
_symmetry.space_group_name_H-M   'P 1'
#
loop_
_entity.id
_entity.type
_entity.pdbx_description
1 polymer ?
#
loop_
_entity_poly.entity_id
_entity_poly.type
_entity_poly.pdbx_seq_one_letter_code
_entity_poly.pdbx_strand_id
1 'polypeptide(L)'
;MGPVGRCLDPRDAGHWLRRPPPRGSHGHHHQDMYDRIQFQDVDGGAWKQGWEFAWKADEWNAGKLNVLVASHFYNDHDWIHNVDELGSTLRRHESEQINLFTP
;
A
#
# COMPACT_ATOMS: atom_id res chain seq x y z
N MET A 1 38.10 7.15 9.23
CA MET A 1 36.99 8.05 9.63
C MET A 1 36.53 8.78 8.37
N GLY A 2 35.37 8.41 7.83
CA GLY A 2 34.82 9.06 6.62
C GLY A 2 34.16 10.41 6.96
N PRO A 3 34.00 11.32 5.99
CA PRO A 3 33.37 12.60 6.24
C PRO A 3 31.89 12.41 6.58
N VAL A 4 31.47 13.03 7.67
CA VAL A 4 30.08 13.13 8.10
C VAL A 4 29.29 13.88 7.03
N GLY A 5 28.24 13.26 6.49
CA GLY A 5 27.37 13.85 5.49
C GLY A 5 26.77 15.16 6.01
N ARG A 6 26.95 16.25 5.25
CA ARG A 6 26.28 17.53 5.51
C ARG A 6 24.78 17.36 5.28
N CYS A 7 23.97 17.88 6.19
CA CYS A 7 22.53 18.06 5.98
C CYS A 7 22.31 18.89 4.71
N LEU A 8 21.43 18.40 3.82
CA LEU A 8 21.07 19.08 2.57
C LEU A 8 20.36 20.41 2.88
N ASP A 9 20.79 21.51 2.25
CA ASP A 9 20.15 22.83 2.37
C ASP A 9 18.83 22.81 1.56
N PRO A 10 17.69 23.22 2.15
CA PRO A 10 16.42 23.34 1.43
C PRO A 10 16.48 24.23 0.18
N ARG A 11 17.46 25.13 0.07
CA ARG A 11 17.68 26.01 -1.10
C ARG A 11 18.31 25.27 -2.29
N ASP A 12 18.91 24.10 -2.08
CA ASP A 12 19.45 23.26 -3.16
C ASP A 12 18.34 22.42 -3.85
N ALA A 13 17.11 22.43 -3.32
CA ALA A 13 15.98 21.70 -3.88
C ALA A 13 15.48 22.25 -5.24
N GLY A 14 15.84 23.48 -5.59
CA GLY A 14 15.39 24.14 -6.83
C GLY A 14 15.91 23.52 -8.13
N HIS A 15 16.96 22.69 -8.07
CA HIS A 15 17.51 21.98 -9.23
C HIS A 15 16.60 20.82 -9.70
N TRP A 16 15.79 20.23 -8.81
CA TRP A 16 14.95 19.07 -9.13
C TRP A 16 13.69 19.41 -9.93
N LEU A 17 13.30 20.68 -9.98
CA LEU A 17 12.09 21.15 -10.68
C LEU A 17 12.30 21.45 -12.17
N ARG A 18 13.55 21.43 -12.69
CA ARG A 18 13.86 21.85 -14.08
C ARG A 18 14.33 20.74 -15.00
N ARG A 19 14.34 19.49 -14.54
CA ARG A 19 14.67 18.35 -15.40
C ARG A 19 13.38 17.80 -15.98
N PRO A 20 13.13 17.94 -17.30
CA PRO A 20 12.07 17.17 -17.93
C PRO A 20 12.36 15.69 -17.68
N PRO A 21 11.34 14.87 -17.36
CA PRO A 21 11.54 13.45 -17.17
C PRO A 21 12.20 12.86 -18.43
N PRO A 22 13.10 11.86 -18.28
CA PRO A 22 13.72 11.22 -19.43
C PRO A 22 12.65 10.73 -20.39
N ARG A 23 12.75 11.06 -21.69
CA ARG A 23 11.86 10.48 -22.70
C ARG A 23 12.04 8.95 -22.65
N GLY A 24 11.02 8.24 -22.19
CA GLY A 24 11.04 6.78 -22.07
C GLY A 24 10.78 6.20 -20.67
N SER A 25 10.32 6.99 -19.67
CA SER A 25 9.67 6.39 -18.50
C SER A 25 8.30 5.85 -18.93
N HIS A 26 8.24 4.57 -19.29
CA HIS A 26 7.03 3.86 -19.72
C HIS A 26 6.08 3.55 -18.54
N GLY A 27 5.76 4.57 -17.75
CA GLY A 27 4.77 4.50 -16.67
C GLY A 27 3.64 5.46 -17.00
N HIS A 28 2.40 4.99 -16.83
CA HIS A 28 1.23 5.85 -16.99
C HIS A 28 1.27 6.95 -15.91
N HIS A 29 1.29 8.22 -16.33
CA HIS A 29 1.08 9.31 -15.40
C HIS A 29 -0.38 9.26 -14.90
N HIS A 30 -0.56 9.47 -13.59
CA HIS A 30 -1.87 9.48 -12.96
C HIS A 30 -2.84 10.40 -13.74
N GLN A 31 -2.42 11.61 -14.07
CA GLN A 31 -3.22 12.59 -14.82
C GLN A 31 -3.75 12.04 -16.16
N ASP A 32 -2.88 11.38 -16.94
CA ASP A 32 -3.27 10.81 -18.23
C ASP A 32 -4.31 9.68 -18.09
N MET A 33 -4.39 9.03 -16.93
CA MET A 33 -5.39 8.00 -16.64
C MET A 33 -6.76 8.61 -16.30
N TYR A 34 -6.81 9.73 -15.56
CA TYR A 34 -8.08 10.41 -15.25
C TYR A 34 -8.79 10.87 -16.51
N ASP A 35 -8.04 11.34 -17.50
CA ASP A 35 -8.62 11.79 -18.76
C ASP A 35 -9.22 10.63 -19.60
N ARG A 36 -8.89 9.38 -19.27
CA ARG A 36 -9.28 8.17 -20.03
C ARG A 36 -10.31 7.29 -19.31
N ILE A 37 -10.29 7.26 -17.98
CA ILE A 37 -11.20 6.42 -17.17
C ILE A 37 -12.61 7.01 -17.20
N GLN A 38 -13.63 6.17 -17.37
CA GLN A 38 -15.03 6.61 -17.48
C GLN A 38 -15.73 6.80 -16.13
N PHE A 39 -15.13 6.34 -15.03
CA PHE A 39 -15.64 6.46 -13.66
C PHE A 39 -17.11 6.01 -13.49
N GLN A 40 -17.52 4.96 -14.21
CA GLN A 40 -18.86 4.42 -14.09
C GLN A 40 -18.99 3.60 -12.81
N ASP A 41 -20.11 3.78 -12.11
CA ASP A 41 -20.50 3.01 -10.92
C ASP A 41 -21.48 1.89 -11.32
N VAL A 42 -20.94 0.85 -11.96
CA VAL A 42 -21.72 -0.32 -12.43
C VAL A 42 -21.59 -1.44 -11.40
N ASP A 43 -22.69 -2.15 -11.10
CA ASP A 43 -22.64 -3.32 -10.23
C ASP A 43 -21.89 -4.48 -10.90
N GLY A 44 -20.71 -4.82 -10.35
CA GLY A 44 -19.87 -5.94 -10.81
C GLY A 44 -20.29 -7.33 -10.31
N GLY A 45 -21.42 -7.44 -9.58
CA GLY A 45 -21.91 -8.70 -9.02
C GLY A 45 -21.36 -8.97 -7.62
N ALA A 46 -20.69 -10.11 -7.42
CA ALA A 46 -20.09 -10.45 -6.12
C ALA A 46 -18.94 -9.51 -5.74
N TRP A 47 -18.16 -9.08 -6.74
CA TRP A 47 -17.18 -8.00 -6.60
C TRP A 47 -17.81 -6.68 -7.08
N LYS A 48 -18.33 -5.90 -6.12
CA LYS A 48 -19.23 -4.78 -6.42
C LYS A 48 -18.67 -3.71 -7.37
N GLN A 49 -17.39 -3.40 -7.25
CA GLN A 49 -16.71 -2.37 -8.05
C GLN A 49 -15.81 -2.98 -9.14
N GLY A 50 -16.05 -4.23 -9.51
CA GLY A 50 -15.26 -4.94 -10.51
C GLY A 50 -16.12 -5.68 -11.52
N TRP A 51 -15.74 -6.92 -11.82
CA TRP A 51 -16.41 -7.77 -12.79
C TRP A 51 -16.27 -9.25 -12.38
N GLU A 52 -17.02 -10.13 -13.05
CA GLU A 52 -16.89 -11.57 -12.87
C GLU A 52 -15.51 -12.07 -13.32
N PHE A 53 -14.72 -12.57 -12.36
CA PHE A 53 -13.37 -13.04 -12.62
C PHE A 53 -13.38 -14.55 -12.94
N ALA A 54 -12.68 -14.94 -14.01
CA ALA A 54 -12.52 -16.33 -14.42
C ALA A 54 -11.04 -16.66 -14.66
N TRP A 55 -10.65 -17.88 -14.32
CA TRP A 55 -9.30 -18.41 -14.53
C TRP A 55 -9.37 -19.82 -15.14
N LYS A 56 -8.33 -20.22 -15.86
CA LYS A 56 -8.20 -21.60 -16.35
C LYS A 56 -7.59 -22.48 -15.25
N ALA A 57 -8.01 -23.74 -15.22
CA ALA A 57 -7.54 -24.68 -14.21
C ALA A 57 -6.03 -25.00 -14.32
N ASP A 58 -5.43 -24.78 -15.50
CA ASP A 58 -4.06 -25.14 -15.84
C ASP A 58 -3.06 -23.97 -15.78
N GLU A 59 -3.46 -22.77 -15.36
CA GLU A 59 -2.61 -21.57 -15.38
C GLU A 59 -1.31 -21.71 -14.57
N TRP A 60 -1.31 -22.56 -13.55
CA TRP A 60 -0.18 -22.77 -12.63
C TRP A 60 0.50 -24.13 -12.80
N ASN A 61 0.20 -24.86 -13.87
CA ASN A 61 0.82 -26.17 -14.12
C ASN A 61 2.35 -26.07 -14.31
N ALA A 62 2.84 -24.95 -14.85
CA ALA A 62 4.27 -24.69 -15.06
C ALA A 62 4.99 -24.12 -13.83
N GLY A 63 4.26 -23.71 -12.78
CA GLY A 63 4.82 -23.11 -11.57
C GLY A 63 3.75 -22.84 -10.52
N LYS A 64 4.03 -23.22 -9.27
CA LYS A 64 3.07 -23.10 -8.17
C LYS A 64 2.74 -21.63 -7.87
N LEU A 65 1.47 -21.36 -7.60
CA LEU A 65 1.05 -20.12 -6.96
C LEU A 65 1.49 -20.13 -5.49
N ASN A 66 2.35 -19.19 -5.12
CA ASN A 66 2.77 -19.03 -3.72
C ASN A 66 1.78 -18.10 -3.01
N VAL A 67 1.02 -18.66 -2.07
CA VAL A 67 0.04 -17.92 -1.28
C VAL A 67 0.64 -17.64 0.10
N LEU A 68 0.80 -16.35 0.42
CA LEU A 68 1.19 -15.90 1.75
C LEU A 68 -0.04 -15.35 2.45
N VAL A 69 -0.42 -15.99 3.56
CA VAL A 69 -1.49 -15.49 4.42
C VAL A 69 -0.87 -14.52 5.42
N ALA A 70 -1.13 -13.23 5.24
CA ALA A 70 -0.61 -12.18 6.10
C ALA A 70 -1.62 -11.85 7.21
N SER A 71 -1.32 -12.30 8.43
CA SER A 71 -2.03 -11.85 9.62
C SER A 71 -1.78 -10.35 9.84
N HIS A 72 -2.84 -9.58 10.03
CA HIS A 72 -2.77 -8.15 10.31
C HIS A 72 -3.82 -7.77 11.35
N PHE A 73 -3.53 -6.75 12.16
CA PHE A 73 -4.49 -6.08 13.02
C PHE A 73 -4.39 -4.58 12.75
N TYR A 74 -5.53 -3.91 12.68
CA TYR A 74 -5.60 -2.49 12.38
C TYR A 74 -5.92 -1.74 13.68
N ASN A 75 -5.06 -0.80 14.04
CA ASN A 75 -5.19 0.01 15.25
C ASN A 75 -5.17 1.48 14.85
N ASP A 76 -6.36 2.09 14.87
CA ASP A 76 -6.52 3.51 14.61
C ASP A 76 -5.93 4.33 15.76
N HIS A 77 -4.99 5.20 15.43
CA HIS A 77 -4.59 6.25 16.36
C HIS A 77 -5.62 7.38 16.27
N ASP A 78 -6.40 7.57 17.34
CA ASP A 78 -7.35 8.68 17.49
C ASP A 78 -8.46 8.74 16.44
N TRP A 79 -9.19 7.63 16.23
CA TRP A 79 -10.40 7.65 15.38
C TRP A 79 -11.68 7.90 16.19
N ILE A 80 -12.16 6.89 16.92
CA ILE A 80 -13.37 6.97 17.76
C ILE A 80 -13.00 7.22 19.23
N HIS A 81 -11.83 6.73 19.65
CA HIS A 81 -11.30 6.87 21.01
C HIS A 81 -9.92 7.52 20.97
N ASN A 82 -9.59 8.27 22.02
CA ASN A 82 -8.27 8.86 22.15
C ASN A 82 -7.22 7.77 22.49
N VAL A 83 -5.97 7.96 22.04
CA VAL A 83 -4.85 7.03 22.16
C VAL A 83 -4.56 6.61 23.60
N ASP A 84 -4.83 7.47 24.58
CA ASP A 84 -4.60 7.17 26.00
C ASP A 84 -5.65 6.20 26.56
N GLU A 85 -6.91 6.33 26.12
CA GLU A 85 -8.01 5.45 26.51
C GLU A 85 -7.88 4.07 25.83
N LEU A 86 -7.51 4.07 24.55
CA LEU A 86 -7.30 2.85 23.77
C LEU A 86 -6.00 2.12 24.17
N GLY A 87 -4.96 2.88 24.46
CA GLY A 87 -3.58 2.42 24.40
C GLY A 87 -3.14 1.52 25.55
N SER A 88 -3.75 1.59 26.72
CA SER A 88 -3.33 0.74 27.85
C SER A 88 -4.00 -0.64 27.84
N THR A 89 -5.24 -0.72 27.37
CA THR A 89 -6.03 -1.97 27.33
C THR A 89 -5.84 -2.73 26.03
N LEU A 90 -5.91 -2.07 24.88
CA LEU A 90 -5.84 -2.74 23.58
C LEU A 90 -4.42 -3.25 23.28
N ARG A 91 -3.39 -2.41 23.50
CA ARG A 91 -2.00 -2.80 23.22
C ARG A 91 -1.52 -3.99 24.06
N ARG A 92 -2.01 -4.14 25.30
CA ARG A 92 -1.72 -5.32 26.14
C ARG A 92 -2.36 -6.58 25.55
N HIS A 93 -3.66 -6.55 25.27
CA HIS A 93 -4.37 -7.72 24.73
C HIS A 93 -3.85 -8.12 23.34
N GLU A 94 -3.54 -7.17 22.46
CA GLU A 94 -2.95 -7.46 21.15
C GLU A 94 -1.58 -8.15 21.28
N SER A 95 -0.71 -7.65 22.16
CA SER A 95 0.60 -8.26 22.38
C SER A 95 0.50 -9.68 22.94
N GLU A 96 -0.46 -9.93 23.84
CA GLU A 96 -0.70 -11.25 24.41
C GLU A 96 -1.24 -12.24 23.37
N GLN A 97 -2.15 -11.80 22.48
CA GLN A 97 -2.68 -12.64 21.41
C GLN A 97 -1.62 -12.95 20.35
N ILE A 98 -0.76 -12.00 19.98
CA ILE A 98 0.33 -12.23 19.02
C ILE A 98 1.35 -13.25 19.57
N ASN A 99 1.65 -13.19 20.87
CA ASN A 99 2.57 -14.11 21.54
C ASN A 99 2.04 -15.57 21.60
N LEU A 100 0.74 -15.81 21.39
CA LEU A 100 0.18 -17.17 21.28
C LEU A 100 0.40 -17.80 19.90
N PHE A 101 0.71 -17.00 18.88
CA PHE A 101 0.94 -17.47 17.50
C PHE A 101 2.43 -17.44 17.10
N THR A 102 3.32 -17.14 18.05
CA THR A 102 4.78 -17.16 17.83
C THR A 102 5.37 -18.24 18.74
N PRO A 103 6.03 -19.29 18.21
CA PRO A 103 6.52 -20.42 19.00
C PRO A 103 7.66 -20.08 19.96
#